data_AF-A0A2N9MF46-F1
#
_entry.id   AF-A0A2N9MF46-F1
#
_cell.length_a   1.000
_cell.length_b   1.000
_cell.length_c   1.000
_cell.angle_alpha   90.00
_cell.angle_beta   90.00
_cell.angle_gamma   90.00
#
_symmetry.space_group_name_H-M   'P 1'
#
loop_
_entity.id
_entity.type
_entity.pdbx_description
1 polymer ?
#
loop_
_entity_poly.entity_id
_entity_poly.type
_entity_poly.pdbx_seq_one_letter_code
_entity_poly.pdbx_strand_id
1 'polypeptide(L)' 'MGEGEITGDRPQSFGGYGVVRVPQMQKLLKHICQHGYEHHVAVNRSHYGAAVAEALSNYKGWDTYHHQAAGC' A
#
# COMPACT_ATOMS: atom_id res chain seq x y z
N MET A 1 -1.28 2.20 4.97
CA MET A 1 0.12 1.97 4.56
C MET A 1 0.27 0.53 4.11
N GLY A 2 0.84 0.27 2.93
CA GLY A 2 1.14 -1.09 2.48
C GLY A 2 2.42 -1.10 1.66
N GLU A 3 3.15 -2.21 1.72
CA GLU A 3 4.38 -2.41 0.96
C GLU A 3 4.23 -3.54 -0.05
N GLY A 4 5.10 -3.54 -1.05
CA GLY A 4 5.12 -4.52 -2.12
C GLY A 4 6.34 -4.33 -3.02
N GLU A 5 6.32 -4.99 -4.17
CA GLU A 5 7.38 -4.88 -5.18
C GLU A 5 6.83 -4.25 -6.46
N ILE A 6 7.64 -3.39 -7.10
CA ILE A 6 7.43 -3.02 -8.50
C ILE A 6 8.02 -4.16 -9.33
N THR A 7 7.21 -4.78 -10.18
CA THR A 7 7.64 -5.91 -11.00
C THR A 7 8.20 -5.44 -12.35
N GLY A 8 8.87 -6.35 -13.07
CA GLY A 8 9.35 -6.11 -14.44
C GLY A 8 8.28 -6.32 -15.51
N ASP A 9 7.04 -6.63 -15.12
CA ASP A 9 5.96 -6.94 -16.06
C ASP A 9 5.53 -5.68 -16.81
N ARG A 10 5.23 -5.83 -18.10
CA ARG A 10 4.69 -4.75 -18.91
C ARG A 10 3.16 -4.72 -18.79
N PRO A 11 2.56 -3.57 -18.44
CA PRO A 11 1.10 -3.45 -18.41
C PRO A 11 0.52 -3.62 -19.82
N GLN A 12 -0.54 -4.41 -19.94
CA GLN A 12 -1.24 -4.66 -21.20
C GLN A 12 -2.47 -3.74 -21.38
N SER A 13 -2.80 -2.95 -20.36
CA SER A 13 -3.92 -2.01 -20.37
C SER A 13 -3.47 -0.59 -20.74
N PHE A 14 -4.39 0.17 -21.33
CA PHE A 14 -4.17 1.58 -21.64
C PHE A 14 -3.90 2.39 -20.36
N GLY A 15 -2.89 3.27 -20.40
CA GLY A 15 -2.53 4.17 -19.30
C GLY A 15 -1.70 3.54 -18.17
N GLY A 16 -1.38 2.25 -18.24
CA GLY A 16 -0.50 1.60 -17.27
C GLY A 16 0.97 1.97 -17.46
N TYR A 17 1.64 2.40 -16.39
CA TYR A 17 3.08 2.72 -16.39
C TYR A 17 3.95 1.65 -15.73
N GLY A 18 3.37 0.79 -14.91
CA GLY A 18 4.08 -0.28 -14.21
C GLY A 18 3.11 -1.21 -13.49
N VAL A 19 3.62 -2.36 -13.07
CA VAL A 19 2.87 -3.37 -12.31
C VAL A 19 3.47 -3.45 -10.91
N VAL A 20 2.60 -3.48 -9.90
CA VAL A 20 3.00 -3.66 -8.49
C VAL A 20 2.38 -4.94 -7.94
N ARG A 21 3.18 -5.73 -7.23
CA ARG A 21 2.71 -6.89 -6.47
C ARG A 21 2.64 -6.51 -5.00
N VAL A 22 1.41 -6.38 -4.50
CA VAL A 22 1.13 -6.15 -3.08
C VAL A 22 0.69 -7.48 -2.45
N PRO A 23 1.37 -7.97 -1.41
CA PRO A 23 0.94 -9.16 -0.68
C PRO A 23 -0.49 -9.02 -0.17
N GLN A 24 -1.32 -10.05 -0.34
CA GLN A 24 -2.72 -10.04 0.09
C GLN A 24 -3.56 -8.86 -0.46
N MET A 25 -3.29 -8.43 -1.70
CA MET A 25 -3.98 -7.29 -2.33
C MET A 25 -5.51 -7.35 -2.23
N GLN A 26 -6.12 -8.53 -2.36
CA GLN A 26 -7.58 -8.68 -2.25
C GLN A 26 -8.11 -8.30 -0.86
N LYS A 27 -7.36 -8.64 0.21
CA LYS A 27 -7.71 -8.25 1.59
C LYS A 27 -7.56 -6.74 1.77
N LEU A 28 -6.48 -6.17 1.23
CA LEU A 28 -6.24 -4.73 1.27
C LEU A 28 -7.33 -3.95 0.54
N LEU A 29 -7.70 -4.36 -0.67
CA LEU A 29 -8.77 -3.74 -1.46
C LEU A 29 -10.11 -3.77 -0.72
N LYS A 30 -10.45 -4.91 -0.10
CA LYS A 30 -11.66 -5.02 0.72
C LYS A 30 -11.64 -4.03 1.88
N HIS A 31 -10.53 -3.95 2.61
CA HIS A 31 -10.37 -2.97 3.69
C HIS A 31 -10.51 -1.54 3.17
N ILE A 32 -9.86 -1.22 2.04
CA ILE A 32 -9.91 0.10 1.41
C ILE A 32 -11.35 0.52 1.10
N CYS A 33 -12.10 -0.35 0.42
CA CYS A 33 -13.49 -0.06 0.05
C CYS A 33 -14.41 0.06 1.26
N GLN A 34 -14.20 -0.75 2.31
CA GLN A 34 -15.04 -0.74 3.50
C GLN A 34 -14.86 0.52 4.37
N HIS A 35 -13.70 1.20 4.27
CA HIS A 35 -13.38 2.37 5.09
C HIS A 35 -13.39 3.69 4.29
N GLY A 36 -13.74 3.64 2.99
CA GLY A 36 -13.95 4.85 2.18
C GLY A 36 -12.68 5.64 1.88
N TYR A 37 -11.53 4.99 1.75
CA TYR A 37 -10.29 5.68 1.38
C TYR A 37 -10.30 6.15 -0.07
N GLU A 38 -9.50 7.19 -0.34
CA GLU A 38 -9.34 7.77 -1.68
C GLU A 38 -8.74 6.80 -2.69
N HIS A 39 -9.08 7.01 -3.96
CA HIS A 39 -8.61 6.20 -5.09
C HIS A 39 -7.14 6.47 -5.47
N HIS A 40 -6.62 7.65 -5.14
CA HIS A 40 -5.24 8.02 -5.35
C HIS A 40 -4.37 7.66 -4.16
N VAL A 41 -3.14 7.21 -4.45
CA VAL A 41 -2.14 6.84 -3.45
C VAL A 41 -0.79 7.43 -3.81
N ALA A 42 0.02 7.73 -2.79
CA ALA A 42 1.43 8.03 -2.96
C ALA A 42 2.25 6.74 -2.97
N VAL A 43 3.25 6.65 -3.84
CA VAL A 43 4.13 5.46 -3.97
C VAL A 43 5.59 5.90 -3.88
N ASN A 44 6.39 5.14 -3.14
CA ASN A 44 7.84 5.24 -3.06
C ASN A 44 8.45 3.87 -3.40
N ARG A 45 9.66 3.86 -3.96
CA ARG A 45 10.43 2.65 -4.30
C ARG A 45 11.15 2.01 -3.10
N SER A 46 11.08 2.63 -1.93
CA SER A 46 11.77 2.20 -0.70
C SER A 46 10.81 1.55 0.30
N HIS A 47 11.34 0.72 1.20
CA HIS A 47 10.58 0.01 2.24
C HIS A 47 10.71 0.72 3.59
N TYR A 48 9.83 1.69 3.84
CA TYR A 48 9.77 2.45 5.10
C TYR A 48 8.36 2.51 5.69
N GLY A 49 7.45 1.63 5.28
CA GLY A 49 6.05 1.61 5.69
C GLY A 49 5.86 1.56 7.21
N ALA A 50 6.71 0.80 7.91
CA ALA A 50 6.69 0.74 9.37
C ALA A 50 7.07 2.08 10.02
N ALA A 51 8.15 2.72 9.55
CA ALA A 51 8.61 4.01 10.06
C ALA A 51 7.59 5.13 9.77
N VAL A 52 6.96 5.13 8.59
CA VAL A 52 5.92 6.12 8.27
C VAL A 52 4.65 5.88 9.10
N ALA A 53 4.23 4.63 9.29
CA ALA A 53 3.09 4.30 10.15
C ALA A 53 3.33 4.77 11.59
N GLU A 54 4.51 4.45 12.15
CA GLU A 54 4.93 4.89 13.49
C GLU A 54 4.95 6.41 13.61
N ALA A 55 5.54 7.11 12.63
CA ALA A 55 5.62 8.57 12.69
C ALA A 55 4.23 9.24 12.63
N LEU A 56 3.31 8.73 11.81
CA LEU A 56 1.95 9.26 11.71
C LEU A 56 1.11 8.93 12.94
N SER A 57 1.25 7.75 13.53
CA SER A 57 0.53 7.40 14.75
C SER A 57 1.08 8.17 15.96
N ASN A 58 2.40 8.19 16.14
CA ASN A 58 3.02 8.73 17.36
C ASN A 58 3.09 10.25 17.36
N TYR A 59 3.54 10.86 16.26
CA TYR A 59 3.76 12.32 16.22
C TYR A 59 2.55 13.10 15.72
N LYS A 60 1.64 12.48 14.95
CA LYS A 60 0.41 13.13 14.47
C LYS A 60 -0.86 12.63 15.16
N GLY A 61 -0.79 11.54 15.93
CA GLY A 61 -1.95 10.98 16.61
C GLY A 61 -3.00 10.42 15.66
N TRP A 62 -2.62 10.06 14.43
CA TRP A 62 -3.55 9.55 13.44
C TRP A 62 -3.81 8.07 13.64
N ASP A 63 -5.06 7.64 13.40
CA ASP A 63 -5.35 6.22 13.26
C ASP A 63 -4.78 5.74 11.92
N THR A 64 -3.89 4.76 11.99
CA THR A 64 -3.16 4.26 10.82
C THR A 64 -3.37 2.77 10.65
N TYR A 65 -3.84 2.39 9.47
CA TYR A 65 -3.85 0.99 9.05
C TYR A 65 -2.51 0.63 8.40
N HIS A 66 -1.73 -0.24 9.05
CA HIS A 66 -0.53 -0.83 8.47
C HIS A 66 -0.83 -2.23 7.94
N HIS A 67 -0.90 -2.36 6.62
CA HIS A 67 -1.15 -3.62 5.91
C HIS A 67 0.10 -4.51 5.98
N GLN A 68 0.00 -5.59 6.73
CA GLN A 68 1.04 -6.60 6.86
C GLN A 68 0.81 -7.70 5.81
N ALA A 69 1.88 -8.15 5.16
CA ALA A 69 1.85 -9.46 4.51
C ALA A 69 1.59 -10.52 5.59
N ALA A 70 0.79 -11.57 5.32
CA ALA A 70 0.65 -12.66 6.28
C ALA A 70 2.03 -13.20 6.68
N GLY A 71 2.18 -13.45 7.97
CA GLY A 71 3.46 -13.66 8.65
C GLY A 71 4.37 -14.68 8.00
N CYS A 72 5.67 -14.39 8.13
CA CYS A 72 6.69 -15.43 8.26
C CYS A 72 6.42 -16.29 9.51
#